data_AF-A0A0C2X6E0-F1
#
_entry.id   AF-A0A0C2X6E0-F1
#
_cell.length_a   1.000
_cell.length_b   1.000
_cell.length_c   1.000
_cell.angle_alpha   90.00
_cell.angle_beta   90.00
_cell.angle_gamma   90.00
#
_symmetry.space_group_name_H-M   'P 1'
#
loop_
_entity.id
_entity.type
_entity.pdbx_description
1 polymer ?
#
loop_
_entity_poly.entity_id
_entity_poly.type
_entity_poly.pdbx_seq_one_letter_code
_entity_poly.pdbx_strand_id
1 'polypeptide(L)'
;PPHILKENSTLEDNEWKFVVPEDAFRRPRHAKPQDIYGKSIMFTSEKITVQMERLNSDRILRSDDPRQFVRISFGSLRFPDTSIRVTAEYISRFFKKGLFLNCIQYRIVTVNWLVLLVTSSHF
;
A
#
# COMPACT_ATOMS: atom_id res chain seq x y z
N PRO A 1 -0.33 11.96 9.52
CA PRO A 1 0.41 12.49 8.36
C PRO A 1 1.05 11.30 7.61
N PRO A 2 1.28 11.40 6.29
CA PRO A 2 2.00 10.36 5.56
C PRO A 2 3.43 10.19 6.12
N HIS A 3 3.82 8.95 6.38
CA HIS A 3 5.20 8.57 6.66
C HIS A 3 5.88 8.14 5.35
N ILE A 4 7.09 8.62 5.10
CA ILE A 4 7.83 8.30 3.89
C ILE A 4 8.50 6.95 4.05
N LEU A 5 8.18 6.01 3.16
CA LEU A 5 8.81 4.70 3.07
C LEU A 5 10.08 4.74 2.22
N LYS A 6 10.07 5.55 1.17
CA LYS A 6 11.19 5.75 0.25
C LYS A 6 11.03 7.07 -0.50
N GLU A 7 12.14 7.78 -0.68
CA GLU A 7 12.25 8.92 -1.59
C GLU A 7 12.79 8.46 -2.95
N ASN A 8 12.45 9.20 -3.99
CA ASN A 8 12.89 9.06 -5.37
C ASN A 8 12.79 7.61 -5.87
N SER A 9 11.56 7.16 -6.08
CA SER A 9 11.31 5.86 -6.71
C SER A 9 11.98 5.83 -8.08
N THR A 10 12.67 4.72 -8.39
CA THR A 10 13.35 4.56 -9.68
C THR A 10 12.81 3.35 -10.43
N LEU A 11 13.05 3.32 -11.74
CA LEU A 11 12.68 2.18 -12.57
C LEU A 11 13.41 0.90 -12.18
N GLU A 12 14.58 1.03 -11.57
CA GLU A 12 15.44 -0.10 -11.19
C GLU A 12 14.99 -0.78 -9.90
N ASP A 13 14.05 -0.18 -9.17
CA ASP A 13 13.50 -0.77 -7.96
C ASP A 13 12.90 -2.15 -8.27
N ASN A 14 13.40 -3.14 -7.54
CA ASN A 14 13.06 -4.55 -7.71
C ASN A 14 12.59 -5.21 -6.41
N GLU A 15 12.53 -4.45 -5.32
CA GLU A 15 12.16 -4.90 -3.99
C GLU A 15 11.43 -3.78 -3.22
N TRP A 16 10.39 -4.16 -2.48
CA TRP A 16 9.56 -3.26 -1.68
C TRP A 16 9.45 -3.77 -0.25
N LYS A 17 10.54 -3.63 0.49
CA LYS A 17 10.65 -4.00 1.90
C LYS A 17 10.86 -2.75 2.75
N PHE A 18 9.98 -2.52 3.72
CA PHE A 18 10.03 -1.33 4.54
C PHE A 18 9.90 -1.67 6.02
N VAL A 19 10.67 -0.95 6.84
CA VAL A 19 10.48 -0.88 8.29
C VAL A 19 9.73 0.39 8.58
N VAL A 20 8.56 0.25 9.21
CA VAL A 20 7.61 1.32 9.46
C VAL A 20 7.42 1.46 10.96
N PRO A 21 7.66 2.65 11.53
CA PRO A 21 7.49 2.88 12.96
C PRO A 21 5.99 2.82 13.33
N GLU A 22 5.69 2.43 14.57
CA GLU A 22 4.31 2.22 15.02
C GLU A 22 3.46 3.49 14.97
N ASP A 23 4.08 4.66 15.12
CA ASP A 23 3.41 5.95 15.09
C ASP A 23 2.84 6.28 13.70
N ALA A 24 3.43 5.76 12.62
CA ALA A 24 2.92 5.87 11.26
C ALA A 24 1.58 5.14 11.05
N PHE A 25 1.27 4.15 11.91
CA PHE A 25 0.00 3.43 11.91
C PHE A 25 -1.03 3.99 12.92
N ARG A 26 -0.77 5.15 13.53
CA ARG A 26 -1.74 5.78 14.42
C ARG A 26 -2.94 6.30 13.63
N ARG A 27 -4.14 5.99 14.13
CA ARG A 27 -5.38 6.54 13.60
C ARG A 27 -5.40 8.07 13.77
N PRO A 28 -5.97 8.82 12.82
CA PRO A 28 -6.15 10.26 12.98
C PRO A 28 -6.95 10.59 14.26
N ARG A 29 -6.59 11.68 14.95
CA ARG A 29 -7.26 12.10 16.20
C ARG A 29 -8.77 12.36 16.04
N HIS A 30 -9.20 12.73 14.82
CA HIS A 30 -10.60 13.02 14.50
C HIS A 30 -11.37 11.82 13.93
N ALA A 31 -10.80 10.61 14.01
CA ALA A 31 -11.47 9.38 13.58
C ALA A 31 -12.75 9.15 14.41
N LYS A 32 -13.87 8.90 13.73
CA LYS A 32 -15.12 8.53 14.42
C LYS A 32 -15.11 7.03 14.75
N PRO A 33 -15.77 6.57 15.82
CA PRO A 33 -15.81 5.15 16.19
C PRO A 33 -16.30 4.21 15.07
N GLN A 34 -17.21 4.69 14.23
CA GLN A 34 -17.78 3.96 13.09
C GLN A 34 -16.89 3.92 11.85
N ASP A 35 -15.81 4.71 11.82
CA ASP A 35 -14.94 4.79 10.65
C ASP A 35 -13.96 3.62 10.67
N ILE A 36 -13.95 2.84 9.58
CA ILE A 36 -12.96 1.79 9.38
C ILE A 36 -11.70 2.46 8.82
N TYR A 37 -10.57 2.27 9.50
CA TYR A 37 -9.27 2.74 9.05
C TYR A 37 -8.37 1.55 8.74
N GLY A 38 -7.65 1.64 7.63
CA GLY A 38 -6.65 0.66 7.23
C GLY A 38 -5.37 1.32 6.74
N LYS A 39 -4.35 0.48 6.53
CA LYS A 39 -3.06 0.90 5.99
C LYS A 39 -3.25 1.26 4.51
N SER A 40 -2.73 2.40 4.10
CA SER A 40 -2.76 2.88 2.72
C SER A 40 -1.34 3.25 2.30
N ILE A 41 -0.86 2.70 1.19
CA ILE A 41 0.44 3.04 0.60
C ILE A 41 0.20 3.73 -0.74
N MET A 42 0.82 4.89 -0.89
CA MET A 42 0.77 5.69 -2.11
C MET A 42 2.13 5.70 -2.78
N PHE A 43 2.15 5.35 -4.06
CA PHE A 43 3.32 5.39 -4.93
C PHE A 43 3.27 6.62 -5.83
N THR A 44 4.32 7.42 -5.78
CA THR A 44 4.65 8.45 -6.77
C THR A 44 6.10 8.26 -7.22
N SER A 45 6.51 8.98 -8.28
CA SER A 45 7.91 9.02 -8.70
C SER A 45 8.79 9.69 -7.64
N GLU A 46 8.26 10.72 -6.98
CA GLU A 46 8.97 11.44 -5.92
C GLU A 46 9.12 10.61 -4.66
N LYS A 47 8.09 9.85 -4.24
CA LYS A 47 8.13 9.10 -2.98
C LYS A 47 7.08 7.99 -2.89
N ILE A 48 7.39 7.02 -2.04
CA ILE A 48 6.45 6.02 -1.54
C ILE A 48 6.11 6.41 -0.11
N THR A 49 4.82 6.51 0.21
CA THR A 49 4.37 6.89 1.56
C THR A 49 3.36 5.90 2.11
N VAL A 50 3.29 5.79 3.43
CA VAL A 50 2.29 5.01 4.16
C VAL A 50 1.52 5.90 5.13
N GLN A 51 0.23 5.66 5.26
CA GLN A 51 -0.62 6.30 6.27
C GLN A 51 -1.81 5.44 6.64
N MET A 52 -2.45 5.77 7.77
CA MET A 52 -3.80 5.30 8.06
C MET A 52 -4.82 6.14 7.28
N GLU A 53 -5.56 5.51 6.40
CA GLU A 53 -6.63 6.14 5.63
C GLU A 53 -7.98 5.55 6.02
N ARG A 54 -9.02 6.39 5.99
CA ARG A 54 -10.39 5.91 6.13
C ARG A 54 -10.71 5.06 4.91
N LEU A 55 -11.11 3.83 5.15
CA LEU A 55 -11.60 2.95 4.11
C LEU A 55 -13.11 3.18 3.93
N ASN A 56 -13.54 3.30 2.68
CA ASN A 56 -14.97 3.36 2.38
C ASN A 56 -15.60 2.00 2.72
N SER A 57 -16.80 2.01 3.28
CA SER A 57 -17.52 0.84 3.80
C SER A 57 -18.06 -0.11 2.71
N ASP A 58 -17.27 -0.39 1.67
CA ASP A 58 -17.62 -1.35 0.63
C ASP A 58 -17.27 -2.79 1.06
N ARG A 59 -18.03 -3.74 0.49
CA ARG A 59 -18.27 -5.14 0.92
C ARG A 59 -17.10 -5.96 1.49
N ILE A 60 -15.85 -5.67 1.15
CA ILE A 60 -14.68 -6.50 1.51
C ILE A 60 -14.28 -6.32 2.99
N LEU A 61 -14.56 -5.16 3.58
CA LEU A 61 -14.24 -4.88 4.99
C LEU A 61 -15.32 -5.36 5.97
N ARG A 62 -16.41 -5.95 5.46
CA ARG A 62 -17.52 -6.40 6.31
C ARG A 62 -17.35 -7.84 6.82
N SER A 63 -16.47 -8.64 6.23
CA SER A 63 -16.24 -10.04 6.65
C SER A 63 -14.90 -10.29 7.36
N ASP A 64 -13.89 -9.45 7.13
CA ASP A 64 -12.49 -9.74 7.51
C ASP A 64 -11.86 -8.62 8.36
N ASP A 65 -10.79 -8.94 9.10
CA ASP A 65 -10.07 -7.97 9.95
C ASP A 65 -9.37 -6.89 9.10
N PRO A 66 -9.77 -5.60 9.19
CA PRO A 66 -9.16 -4.50 8.44
C PRO A 66 -7.64 -4.38 8.61
N ARG A 67 -7.07 -4.89 9.71
CA ARG A 67 -5.62 -4.88 9.99
C ARG A 67 -4.83 -5.78 9.06
N GLN A 68 -5.48 -6.79 8.47
CA GLN A 68 -4.86 -7.72 7.53
C GLN A 68 -4.70 -7.12 6.14
N PHE A 69 -5.35 -5.99 5.87
CA PHE A 69 -5.37 -5.37 4.56
C PHE A 69 -4.48 -4.13 4.46
N VAL A 70 -3.82 -4.01 3.30
CA VAL A 70 -3.16 -2.78 2.86
C VAL A 70 -3.77 -2.36 1.53
N ARG A 71 -4.26 -1.12 1.45
CA ARG A 71 -4.64 -0.47 0.19
C ARG A 71 -3.39 0.03 -0.49
N ILE A 72 -3.20 -0.31 -1.76
CA ILE A 72 -2.11 0.21 -2.59
C ILE A 72 -2.66 1.15 -3.66
N SER A 73 -2.06 2.32 -3.82
CA SER A 73 -2.41 3.29 -4.86
C SER A 73 -1.20 3.60 -5.75
N PHE A 74 -1.36 3.35 -7.06
CA PHE A 74 -0.43 3.74 -8.12
C PHE A 74 -0.98 4.87 -9.00
N GLY A 75 -2.13 5.45 -8.67
CA GLY A 75 -2.83 6.40 -9.55
C GLY A 75 -2.00 7.64 -9.91
N SER A 76 -1.10 8.05 -9.01
CA SER A 76 -0.19 9.19 -9.18
C SER A 76 1.23 8.76 -9.57
N LEU A 77 1.48 7.48 -9.84
CA LEU A 77 2.79 7.01 -10.25
C LEU A 77 2.99 7.28 -11.75
N ARG A 78 3.86 8.24 -12.04
CA ARG A 78 4.35 8.57 -13.38
C ARG A 78 5.83 8.90 -13.31
N PHE A 79 6.67 8.07 -13.91
CA PHE A 79 8.09 8.37 -14.02
C PHE A 79 8.30 9.42 -15.12
N PRO A 80 9.09 10.47 -14.86
CA PRO A 80 9.34 11.55 -15.82
C PRO A 80 9.99 10.99 -17.09
N ASP A 81 9.67 11.58 -18.25
CA ASP A 81 10.28 11.25 -19.54
C ASP A 81 10.20 9.77 -19.97
N THR A 82 9.21 9.04 -19.45
CA THR A 82 8.97 7.62 -19.81
C THR A 82 7.57 7.37 -20.32
N SER A 83 7.43 6.29 -21.10
CA SER A 83 6.11 5.83 -21.53
C SER A 83 5.32 5.19 -20.39
N ILE A 84 3.99 5.19 -20.49
CA ILE A 84 3.08 4.53 -19.53
C ILE A 84 3.42 3.04 -19.36
N ARG A 85 3.95 2.39 -20.43
CA ARG A 85 4.37 0.99 -20.40
C ARG A 85 5.46 0.74 -19.35
N VAL A 86 6.40 1.66 -19.18
CA VAL A 86 7.48 1.55 -18.20
C VAL A 86 6.92 1.56 -16.77
N THR A 87 5.94 2.44 -16.52
CA THR A 87 5.22 2.47 -15.24
C THR A 87 4.47 1.14 -14.99
N ALA A 88 3.82 0.58 -16.03
CA ALA A 88 3.14 -0.70 -15.92
C ALA A 88 4.09 -1.87 -15.62
N GLU A 89 5.30 -1.86 -16.19
CA GLU A 89 6.34 -2.86 -15.90
C GLU A 89 6.86 -2.76 -14.45
N TYR A 90 7.04 -1.54 -13.93
CA TYR A 90 7.34 -1.33 -12.52
C TYR A 90 6.25 -1.92 -11.60
N ILE A 91 4.99 -1.59 -11.88
CA ILE A 91 3.84 -2.10 -11.12
C ILE A 91 3.75 -3.63 -11.23
N SER A 92 4.05 -4.20 -12.41
CA SER A 92 4.10 -5.65 -12.61
C SER A 92 5.18 -6.31 -11.76
N ARG A 93 6.38 -5.71 -11.66
CA ARG A 93 7.44 -6.21 -10.77
C ARG A 93 7.01 -6.15 -9.31
N PHE A 94 6.39 -5.04 -8.88
CA PHE A 94 5.80 -4.93 -7.55
C PHE A 94 4.85 -6.07 -7.28
N PHE A 95 3.94 -6.35 -8.22
CA PHE A 95 2.95 -7.39 -8.01
C PHE A 95 3.56 -8.80 -7.96
N LYS A 96 4.62 -9.06 -8.70
CA LYS A 96 5.31 -10.37 -8.67
C LYS A 96 6.10 -10.58 -7.38
N LYS A 97 6.73 -9.53 -6.85
CA LYS A 97 7.61 -9.61 -5.67
C LYS A 97 6.83 -9.49 -4.35
N GLY A 98 5.74 -8.73 -4.38
CA GLY A 98 4.94 -8.39 -3.22
C GLY A 98 5.55 -7.27 -2.40
N LEU A 99 4.86 -6.95 -1.30
CA LEU A 99 5.24 -5.92 -0.34
C LEU A 99 5.64 -6.59 0.97
N PHE A 100 6.66 -6.07 1.64
CA PHE A 100 6.97 -6.43 3.01
C PHE A 100 6.93 -5.19 3.89
N LEU A 101 6.14 -5.24 4.97
CA LEU A 101 6.12 -4.21 6.02
C LEU A 101 6.47 -4.89 7.34
N ASN A 102 7.50 -4.41 8.03
CA ASN A 102 7.92 -4.95 9.34
C ASN A 102 8.05 -6.49 9.31
N CYS A 103 8.76 -7.00 8.30
CA CYS A 103 8.97 -8.45 8.04
C CYS A 103 7.70 -9.26 7.67
N ILE A 104 6.52 -8.65 7.63
CA ILE A 104 5.29 -9.32 7.20
C ILE A 104 5.17 -9.22 5.69
N GLN A 105 5.05 -10.37 5.01
CA GLN A 105 4.80 -10.42 3.57
C GLN A 105 3.31 -10.26 3.27
N TYR A 106 3.03 -9.29 2.41
CA TYR A 106 1.72 -8.92 1.92
C TYR A 106 1.60 -9.37 0.46
N ARG A 107 0.65 -10.29 0.20
CA ARG A 107 0.40 -10.87 -1.15
C ARG A 107 -0.90 -10.32 -1.72
N ILE A 108 -0.95 -10.23 -3.05
CA ILE A 108 -2.10 -9.66 -3.76
C ILE A 108 -3.24 -10.64 -3.76
N VAL A 109 -4.40 -10.15 -3.32
CA VAL A 109 -5.68 -10.79 -3.58
C VAL A 109 -6.49 -9.78 -4.38
N THR A 110 -6.70 -10.05 -5.66
CA THR A 110 -7.45 -9.14 -6.53
C THR A 110 -8.93 -9.18 -6.13
N VAL A 111 -9.46 -8.09 -5.60
CA VAL A 111 -10.90 -7.95 -5.35
C VAL A 111 -11.34 -6.56 -5.80
N ASN A 112 -12.10 -6.48 -6.91
CA ASN A 112 -12.73 -5.27 -7.46
C ASN A 112 -11.91 -3.96 -7.40
N TRP A 113 -11.13 -3.65 -8.45
CA TRP A 113 -10.43 -2.37 -8.70
C TRP A 113 -9.52 -1.82 -7.57
N LEU A 114 -9.44 -2.51 -6.43
CA LEU A 114 -8.63 -2.18 -5.27
C LEU A 114 -7.66 -3.33 -5.05
N VAL A 115 -6.35 -3.04 -5.05
CA VAL A 115 -5.38 -4.05 -4.66
C VAL A 115 -5.30 -4.08 -3.16
N LEU A 116 -5.91 -5.13 -2.61
CA LEU A 116 -5.79 -5.50 -1.22
C LEU A 116 -4.66 -6.51 -1.11
N LEU A 117 -3.71 -6.19 -0.24
CA LEU A 117 -2.73 -7.18 0.15
C LEU A 117 -3.11 -7.82 1.47
N VAL A 118 -3.12 -9.15 1.52
CA VAL A 118 -3.37 -9.92 2.74
C VAL A 118 -2.05 -10.46 3.26
N THR A 119 -1.90 -10.50 4.59
CA THR A 119 -0.76 -11.12 5.26
C THR A 119 -0.76 -12.62 4.97
N SER A 120 0.36 -13.16 4.52
CA SER A 120 0.52 -14.61 4.42
C SER A 120 0.62 -15.20 5.84
N SER A 121 -0.48 -15.70 6.38
CA SER A 121 -0.44 -16.56 7.57
C SER A 121 0.24 -17.87 7.15
N HIS A 122 1.50 -18.05 7.51
CA HIS A 122 2.04 -19.42 7.56
C HIS A 122 1.52 -20.06 8.85
N PHE A 123 0.61 -21.02 8.66
CA PHE A 123 0.10 -22.05 9.57
C PHE A 123 -0.42 -21.62 10.94
#